data_AF-A0A7Y6BUM2-F1
#
_entry.id   AF-A0A7Y6BUM2-F1
#
_cell.length_a   1.000
_cell.length_b   1.000
_cell.length_c   1.000
_cell.angle_alpha   90.00
_cell.angle_beta   90.00
_cell.angle_gamma   90.00
#
_symmetry.space_group_name_H-M   'P 1'
#
loop_
_entity.id
_entity.type
_entity.pdbx_description
1 polymer ?
#
loop_
_entity_poly.entity_id
_entity_poly.type
_entity_poly.pdbx_seq_one_letter_code
_entity_poly.pdbx_strand_id
1 'polypeptide(L)'
;MAKVSLDLSHLQYILAQLPVESDTTIGKQARSIIEKSISSIHRSNESQEFQWFYDPHNQDEPLKKFIRLPMSVQLLHVSEFFGEFSDPVYIRVINALEGRNCQYIHHLMALTIFQISCTRRLGDRSHLAILRALEQKKEPLC
;
A
#
# COMPACT_ATOMS: atom_id res chain seq x y z
N MET A 1 -4.96 -33.08 15.20
CA MET A 1 -6.11 -32.16 15.16
C MET A 1 -6.07 -31.42 13.83
N ALA A 2 -7.11 -31.53 13.00
CA ALA A 2 -7.19 -30.77 11.76
C ALA A 2 -7.30 -29.28 12.10
N LYS A 3 -6.34 -28.46 11.64
CA LYS A 3 -6.46 -27.00 11.71
C LYS A 3 -7.49 -26.59 10.66
N VAL A 4 -8.70 -26.26 11.09
CA VAL A 4 -9.67 -25.58 10.23
C VAL A 4 -9.13 -24.16 9.99
N SER A 5 -8.62 -23.90 8.78
CA SER A 5 -8.26 -22.55 8.37
C SER A 5 -9.52 -21.82 7.91
N LEU A 6 -9.95 -20.82 8.67
CA LEU A 6 -11.02 -19.92 8.25
C LEU A 6 -10.46 -18.92 7.21
N ASP A 7 -11.11 -18.81 6.06
CA ASP A 7 -10.76 -17.81 5.04
C ASP A 7 -11.30 -16.40 5.41
N LEU A 8 -10.96 -15.40 4.60
CA LEU A 8 -11.35 -14.01 4.82
C LEU A 8 -12.88 -13.84 4.89
N SER A 9 -13.62 -14.49 3.99
CA SER A 9 -15.08 -14.41 3.92
C SER A 9 -15.73 -14.95 5.19
N HIS A 10 -15.22 -16.07 5.72
CA HIS A 10 -15.69 -16.64 6.97
C HIS A 10 -15.39 -15.74 8.18
N LEU A 11 -14.20 -15.14 8.23
CA LEU A 11 -13.85 -14.22 9.33
C LEU A 11 -14.69 -12.94 9.30
N GLN A 12 -14.94 -12.37 8.12
CA GLN A 12 -15.81 -11.21 7.95
C GLN A 12 -17.26 -11.54 8.35
N TYR A 13 -17.75 -12.71 7.97
CA TYR A 13 -19.06 -13.19 8.38
C TYR A 13 -19.18 -13.32 9.90
N ILE A 14 -18.21 -13.96 10.57
CA ILE A 14 -18.21 -14.10 12.03
C ILE A 14 -18.17 -12.73 12.70
N LEU A 15 -17.35 -11.79 12.20
CA LEU A 15 -17.27 -10.44 12.76
C LEU A 15 -18.60 -9.67 12.66
N ALA A 16 -19.35 -9.87 11.56
CA ALA A 16 -20.66 -9.25 11.35
C ALA A 16 -21.76 -9.79 12.28
N GLN A 17 -21.62 -11.03 12.75
CA GLN A 17 -22.54 -11.64 13.72
C GLN A 17 -22.23 -11.25 15.18
N LEU A 18 -21.05 -10.68 15.45
CA LEU A 18 -20.69 -10.21 16.78
C LEU A 18 -21.24 -8.79 17.04
N PRO A 19 -21.77 -8.51 18.24
CA PRO A 19 -22.19 -7.17 18.61
C PRO A 19 -21.01 -6.19 18.52
N VAL A 20 -21.30 -4.97 18.07
CA VAL A 20 -20.29 -3.90 17.91
C VAL A 20 -19.65 -3.55 19.25
N GLU A 21 -20.45 -3.56 20.31
CA GLU A 21 -20.01 -3.45 21.70
C GLU A 21 -20.38 -4.74 22.43
N SER A 22 -19.38 -5.51 22.87
CA SER A 22 -19.62 -6.66 23.74
C SER A 22 -19.40 -6.26 25.18
N ASP A 23 -20.35 -6.55 26.06
CA ASP A 23 -20.23 -6.27 27.50
C ASP A 23 -19.21 -7.20 28.20
N THR A 24 -18.82 -8.28 27.53
CA THR A 24 -17.91 -9.29 28.11
C THR A 24 -16.47 -9.07 27.64
N THR A 25 -15.51 -9.26 28.55
CA THR A 25 -14.07 -9.24 28.26
C THR A 25 -13.69 -10.27 27.19
N ILE A 26 -14.33 -11.45 27.23
CA ILE A 26 -14.12 -12.54 26.24
C ILE A 26 -14.60 -12.11 24.85
N GLY A 27 -15.78 -11.51 24.73
CA GLY A 27 -16.30 -11.03 23.45
C GLY A 27 -15.46 -9.91 22.83
N LYS A 28 -14.97 -8.97 23.64
CA LYS A 28 -14.02 -7.92 23.20
C LYS A 28 -12.71 -8.53 22.68
N GLN A 29 -12.17 -9.53 23.37
CA GLN A 29 -10.95 -10.22 22.96
C GLN A 29 -11.15 -11.00 21.65
N ALA A 30 -12.23 -11.76 21.53
CA ALA A 30 -12.55 -12.52 20.32
C ALA A 30 -12.69 -11.59 19.11
N ARG A 31 -13.42 -10.48 19.25
CA ARG A 31 -13.56 -9.46 18.21
C ARG A 31 -12.21 -8.90 17.78
N SER A 32 -11.36 -8.50 18.75
CA SER A 32 -10.03 -7.96 18.46
C SER A 32 -9.13 -8.96 17.72
N ILE A 33 -9.18 -10.25 18.06
CA ILE A 33 -8.41 -11.30 17.38
C ILE A 33 -8.87 -11.45 15.93
N ILE A 34 -10.18 -11.45 15.70
CA ILE A 34 -10.76 -11.57 14.35
C ILE A 34 -10.41 -10.33 13.51
N GLU A 35 -10.59 -9.12 14.06
CA GLU A 35 -10.23 -7.87 13.38
C GLU A 35 -8.74 -7.81 13.03
N LYS A 36 -7.85 -8.25 13.93
CA LYS A 36 -6.42 -8.37 13.66
C LYS A 36 -6.11 -9.41 12.58
N SER A 37 -6.81 -10.54 12.58
CA SER A 37 -6.62 -11.61 11.60
C SER A 37 -7.10 -11.16 10.21
N ILE A 38 -8.25 -10.51 10.12
CA ILE A 38 -8.77 -9.88 8.90
C ILE A 38 -7.79 -8.82 8.41
N SER A 39 -7.29 -7.95 9.29
CA SER A 39 -6.29 -6.94 8.93
C SER A 39 -4.99 -7.56 8.44
N SER A 40 -4.54 -8.66 9.04
CA SER A 40 -3.36 -9.40 8.60
C SER A 40 -3.57 -10.05 7.23
N ILE A 41 -4.72 -10.67 6.99
CA ILE A 41 -5.05 -11.29 5.71
C ILE A 41 -5.19 -10.24 4.62
N HIS A 42 -5.85 -9.11 4.89
CA HIS A 42 -5.86 -7.98 3.97
C HIS A 42 -4.45 -7.48 3.68
N ARG A 43 -3.57 -7.33 4.68
CA ARG A 43 -2.16 -6.99 4.44
C ARG A 43 -1.45 -8.04 3.57
N SER A 44 -1.74 -9.32 3.77
CA SER A 44 -1.19 -10.41 2.95
C SER A 44 -1.72 -10.41 1.51
N ASN A 45 -2.98 -10.00 1.27
CA ASN A 45 -3.55 -9.87 -0.07
C ASN A 45 -3.12 -8.57 -0.76
N GLU A 46 -2.99 -7.47 -0.02
CA GLU A 46 -2.46 -6.21 -0.55
C GLU A 46 -0.99 -6.33 -0.96
N SER A 47 -0.20 -7.19 -0.30
CA SER A 47 1.17 -7.48 -0.75
C SER A 47 1.23 -8.36 -2.00
N GLN A 48 0.14 -9.04 -2.40
CA GLN A 48 0.09 -9.81 -3.64
C GLN A 48 0.02 -8.92 -4.89
N GLU A 49 -0.60 -7.74 -4.79
CA GLU A 49 -0.75 -6.81 -5.93
C GLU A 49 0.61 -6.29 -6.42
N PHE A 50 1.57 -6.13 -5.51
CA PHE A 50 2.90 -5.59 -5.77
C PHE A 50 4.00 -6.47 -5.18
N GLN A 51 3.94 -7.79 -5.38
CA GLN A 51 4.93 -8.72 -4.81
C GLN A 51 6.37 -8.33 -5.13
N TRP A 52 6.61 -7.86 -6.36
CA TRP A 52 7.93 -7.41 -6.81
C TRP A 52 8.49 -6.25 -5.98
N PHE A 53 7.64 -5.40 -5.40
CA PHE A 53 8.07 -4.26 -4.57
C PHE A 53 8.54 -4.73 -3.18
N TYR A 54 7.97 -5.81 -2.67
CA TYR A 54 8.32 -6.36 -1.36
C TYR A 54 9.33 -7.51 -1.45
N ASP A 55 9.73 -7.89 -2.66
CA ASP A 55 10.75 -8.92 -2.91
C ASP A 55 12.15 -8.38 -2.55
N PRO A 56 12.86 -9.01 -1.60
CA PRO A 56 14.23 -8.63 -1.25
C PRO A 56 15.21 -8.60 -2.43
N HIS A 57 14.98 -9.41 -3.47
CA HIS A 57 15.85 -9.45 -4.65
C HIS A 57 15.76 -8.20 -5.52
N ASN A 58 14.69 -7.41 -5.39
CA ASN A 58 14.45 -6.21 -6.19
C ASN A 58 14.84 -4.92 -5.46
N GLN A 59 15.37 -4.97 -4.24
CA GLN A 59 15.59 -3.78 -3.40
C GLN A 59 16.44 -2.68 -4.06
N ASP A 60 17.46 -3.08 -4.82
CA ASP A 60 18.37 -2.16 -5.51
C ASP A 60 17.83 -1.70 -6.87
N GLU A 61 16.70 -2.25 -7.31
CA GLU A 61 16.14 -1.96 -8.61
C GLU A 61 15.30 -0.67 -8.58
N PRO A 62 15.46 0.22 -9.59
CA PRO A 62 14.69 1.44 -9.66
C PRO A 62 13.25 1.15 -10.08
N LEU A 63 12.31 1.95 -9.57
CA LEU A 63 10.88 1.76 -9.78
C LEU A 63 10.49 1.69 -11.28
N LYS A 64 11.19 2.47 -12.12
CA LYS A 64 11.02 2.46 -13.59
C LYS A 64 11.26 1.11 -14.27
N LYS A 65 11.88 0.12 -13.62
CA LYS A 65 12.00 -1.24 -14.17
C LYS A 65 10.68 -2.02 -14.09
N PHE A 66 9.79 -1.64 -13.17
CA PHE A 66 8.55 -2.37 -12.91
C PHE A 66 7.32 -1.62 -13.42
N ILE A 67 7.35 -0.29 -13.37
CA ILE A 67 6.25 0.55 -13.84
C ILE A 67 6.77 1.48 -14.94
N ARG A 68 6.07 1.51 -16.08
CA ARG A 68 6.35 2.41 -17.19
C ARG A 68 5.23 3.46 -17.28
N LEU A 69 5.62 4.73 -17.30
CA LEU A 69 4.71 5.86 -17.39
C LEU A 69 4.98 6.66 -18.67
N PRO A 70 3.96 7.32 -19.24
CA PRO A 70 4.16 8.25 -20.34
C PRO A 70 5.05 9.41 -19.91
N MET A 71 5.83 9.97 -20.85
CA MET A 71 6.71 11.10 -20.55
C MET A 71 5.93 12.31 -20.01
N SER A 72 4.71 12.54 -20.51
CA SER A 72 3.82 13.61 -20.02
C SER A 72 3.53 13.47 -18.52
N VAL A 73 3.35 12.24 -18.03
CA VAL A 73 3.12 11.95 -16.60
C VAL A 73 4.42 12.09 -15.80
N GLN A 74 5.54 11.60 -16.34
CA GLN A 74 6.85 11.67 -15.67
C GLN A 74 7.32 13.11 -15.42
N LEU A 75 6.89 14.06 -16.24
CA LEU A 75 7.21 15.48 -16.11
C LEU A 75 6.28 16.25 -15.15
N LEU A 76 5.20 15.62 -14.65
CA LEU A 76 4.33 16.27 -13.67
C LEU A 76 5.04 16.48 -12.34
N HIS A 77 4.72 17.60 -11.69
CA HIS A 77 5.14 17.83 -10.31
C HIS A 77 4.44 16.82 -9.38
N VAL A 78 5.09 16.38 -8.30
CA VAL A 78 4.51 15.37 -7.40
C VAL A 78 3.20 15.85 -6.76
N SER A 79 3.11 17.14 -6.43
CA SER A 79 1.87 17.73 -5.90
C SER A 79 0.75 17.78 -6.93
N GLU A 80 1.06 17.97 -8.22
CA GLU A 80 0.08 17.93 -9.30
C GLU A 80 -0.44 16.51 -9.50
N PHE A 81 0.48 15.54 -9.62
CA PHE A 81 0.14 14.14 -9.85
C PHE A 81 -0.67 13.54 -8.69
N PHE A 82 -0.15 13.64 -7.45
CA PHE A 82 -0.83 13.06 -6.29
C PHE A 82 -1.99 13.92 -5.79
N GLY A 83 -2.06 15.20 -6.20
CA GLY A 83 -3.16 16.11 -5.89
C GLY A 83 -4.46 15.76 -6.61
N GLU A 84 -4.42 14.92 -7.66
CA GLU A 84 -5.62 14.38 -8.30
C GLU A 84 -6.44 13.43 -7.40
N PHE A 85 -5.82 12.92 -6.32
CA PHE A 85 -6.43 11.93 -5.44
C PHE A 85 -6.96 12.56 -4.14
N SER A 86 -8.14 12.13 -3.70
CA SER A 86 -8.82 12.69 -2.53
C SER A 86 -8.42 12.08 -1.17
N ASP A 87 -7.72 10.94 -1.15
CA ASP A 87 -7.36 10.28 0.13
C ASP A 87 -6.28 11.09 0.89
N PRO A 88 -6.48 11.37 2.20
CA PRO A 88 -5.49 12.05 3.04
C PRO A 88 -4.09 11.43 3.07
N VAL A 89 -3.95 10.15 2.70
CA VAL A 89 -2.64 9.50 2.55
C VAL A 89 -1.74 10.24 1.56
N TYR A 90 -2.31 10.82 0.49
CA TYR A 90 -1.54 11.49 -0.56
C TYR A 90 -0.92 12.80 -0.09
N ILE A 91 -1.53 13.51 0.86
CA ILE A 91 -0.91 14.68 1.52
C ILE A 91 0.40 14.27 2.21
N ARG A 92 0.43 13.11 2.87
CA ARG A 92 1.65 12.59 3.50
C ARG A 92 2.70 12.16 2.47
N VAL A 93 2.25 11.55 1.38
CA VAL A 93 3.12 11.14 0.27
C VAL A 93 3.83 12.36 -0.34
N ILE A 94 3.07 13.40 -0.72
CA ILE A 94 3.61 14.64 -1.31
C ILE A 94 4.66 15.24 -0.39
N ASN A 95 4.32 15.47 0.88
CA ASN A 95 5.24 16.09 1.84
C ASN A 95 6.52 15.26 2.06
N ALA A 96 6.41 13.92 2.06
CA ALA A 96 7.58 13.05 2.26
C ALA A 96 8.50 13.03 1.02
N LEU A 97 7.92 13.04 -0.19
CA LEU A 97 8.67 13.06 -1.44
C LEU A 97 9.35 14.42 -1.65
N GLU A 98 8.62 15.52 -1.46
CA GLU A 98 9.19 16.88 -1.56
C GLU A 98 10.30 17.11 -0.53
N GLY A 99 10.12 16.62 0.71
CA GLY A 99 11.16 16.65 1.74
C GLY A 99 12.43 15.86 1.40
N ARG A 100 12.37 14.98 0.39
CA ARG A 100 13.50 14.23 -0.16
C ARG A 100 14.02 14.84 -1.48
N ASN A 101 13.63 16.07 -1.81
CA ASN A 101 13.89 16.74 -3.10
C ASN A 101 13.32 15.98 -4.31
N CYS A 102 12.32 15.12 -4.11
CA CYS A 102 11.60 14.46 -5.19
C CYS A 102 10.44 15.34 -5.66
N GLN A 103 10.75 16.37 -6.46
CA GLN A 103 9.76 17.34 -6.96
C GLN A 103 8.91 16.85 -8.12
N TYR A 104 9.41 15.92 -8.95
CA TYR A 104 8.74 15.45 -10.16
C TYR A 104 8.61 13.93 -10.16
N ILE A 105 7.65 13.39 -10.91
CA ILE A 105 7.41 11.93 -10.97
C ILE A 105 8.62 11.17 -11.50
N HIS A 106 9.37 11.69 -12.47
CA HIS A 106 10.60 11.02 -12.93
C HIS A 106 11.67 10.87 -11.84
N HIS A 107 11.71 11.75 -10.83
CA HIS A 107 12.59 11.58 -9.67
C HIS A 107 12.16 10.38 -8.84
N LEU A 108 10.86 10.21 -8.60
CA LEU A 108 10.30 9.05 -7.90
C LEU A 108 10.58 7.75 -8.67
N MET A 109 10.40 7.77 -9.98
CA MET A 109 10.65 6.62 -10.86
C MET A 109 12.12 6.19 -10.89
N ALA A 110 13.05 7.11 -10.58
CA ALA A 110 14.48 6.84 -10.47
C ALA A 110 14.90 6.26 -9.12
N LEU A 111 14.06 6.36 -8.07
CA LEU A 111 14.36 5.78 -6.77
C LEU A 111 14.33 4.26 -6.82
N THR A 112 15.25 3.64 -6.07
CA THR A 112 15.21 2.20 -5.83
C THR A 112 14.07 1.83 -4.90
N ILE A 113 13.61 0.57 -4.97
CA ILE A 113 12.60 0.03 -4.05
C ILE A 113 13.03 0.24 -2.58
N PHE A 114 14.30 0.01 -2.27
CA PHE A 114 14.85 0.27 -0.94
C PHE A 114 14.73 1.75 -0.53
N GLN A 115 15.09 2.67 -1.43
CA GLN A 115 15.02 4.10 -1.15
C GLN A 115 13.58 4.57 -0.90
N ILE A 116 12.61 4.04 -1.64
CA ILE A 116 11.19 4.32 -1.41
C ILE A 116 10.78 3.76 -0.04
N SER A 117 11.09 2.49 0.22
CA SER A 117 10.74 1.80 1.47
C SER A 117 11.33 2.45 2.72
N CYS A 118 12.52 3.05 2.61
CA CYS A 118 13.18 3.78 3.70
C CYS A 118 12.81 5.26 3.77
N THR A 119 11.88 5.75 2.94
CA THR A 119 11.47 7.15 2.98
C THR A 119 10.76 7.44 4.28
N ARG A 120 11.32 8.35 5.08
CA ARG A 120 10.81 8.70 6.40
C ARG A 120 9.35 9.16 6.28
N ARG A 121 8.50 8.68 7.20
CA ARG A 121 7.04 8.98 7.27
C ARG A 121 6.18 8.30 6.20
N LEU A 122 6.77 7.47 5.34
CA LEU A 122 6.02 6.54 4.50
C LEU A 122 6.01 5.16 5.19
N GLY A 123 4.81 4.65 5.43
CA GLY A 123 4.61 3.25 5.83
C GLY A 123 3.95 2.48 4.70
N ASP A 124 3.68 1.20 4.92
CA ASP A 124 3.13 0.29 3.89
C ASP A 124 1.92 0.85 3.14
N ARG A 125 0.97 1.46 3.86
CA ARG A 125 -0.21 2.08 3.25
C ARG A 125 0.16 3.22 2.29
N SER A 126 1.17 4.02 2.60
CA SER A 126 1.64 5.08 1.71
C SER A 126 2.39 4.51 0.51
N HIS A 127 3.19 3.45 0.70
CA HIS A 127 3.86 2.75 -0.40
C HIS A 127 2.83 2.19 -1.38
N LEU A 128 1.82 1.48 -0.90
CA LEU A 128 0.73 0.96 -1.73
C LEU A 128 -0.04 2.08 -2.43
N ALA A 129 -0.32 3.20 -1.75
CA ALA A 129 -0.98 4.35 -2.38
C ALA A 129 -0.16 4.91 -3.54
N ILE A 130 1.17 5.04 -3.38
CA ILE A 130 2.07 5.44 -4.47
C ILE A 130 1.95 4.45 -5.62
N LEU A 131 2.15 3.15 -5.37
CA LEU A 131 2.16 2.12 -6.41
C LEU A 131 0.85 2.06 -7.19
N ARG A 132 -0.29 2.12 -6.49
CA ARG A 132 -1.63 2.15 -7.11
C ARG A 132 -1.85 3.39 -7.96
N ALA A 133 -1.44 4.56 -7.48
CA ALA A 133 -1.57 5.80 -8.24
C ALA A 133 -0.74 5.76 -9.53
N LEU A 134 0.47 5.20 -9.47
CA LEU A 134 1.33 5.03 -10.65
C LEU A 134 0.75 3.99 -11.63
N GLU A 135 0.24 2.86 -11.13
CA GLU A 135 -0.41 1.83 -11.95
C GLU A 135 -1.62 2.36 -12.73
N GLN A 136 -2.42 3.26 -12.14
CA GLN A 136 -3.57 3.86 -12.82
C GLN A 136 -3.17 4.70 -14.05
N LYS A 137 -1.91 5.13 -14.12
CA LYS A 137 -1.38 5.99 -15.20
C LYS A 137 -0.34 5.25 -16.05
N LYS A 138 -0.19 3.94 -15.89
CA LYS A 138 0.81 3.15 -16.60
C LYS A 138 0.50 2.99 -18.09
N GLU A 139 1.56 2.88 -18.87
CA GLU A 139 1.48 2.36 -20.24
C GLU A 139 1.47 0.83 -20.21
N PRO A 140 0.83 0.15 -21.19
CA PRO A 140 1.05 -1.27 -21.38
C PRO A 140 2.53 -1.54 -21.71
N LEU A 141 3.13 -2.53 -21.05
CA LEU A 141 4.48 -2.99 -21.38
C LEU A 141 4.43 -3.69 -22.75
N CYS A 142 5.03 -3.07 -23.76
CA CYS A 142 5.24 -3.67 -25.09
C CYS A 142 6.30 -4.77 -25.06
#